data_AF-A0A449D7B9-F1
#
_entry.id   AF-A0A449D7B9-F1
#
_cell.length_a   1.000
_cell.length_b   1.000
_cell.length_c   1.000
_cell.angle_alpha   90.00
_cell.angle_beta   90.00
_cell.angle_gamma   90.00
#
_symmetry.space_group_name_H-M   'P 1'
#
loop_
_entity.id
_entity.type
_entity.pdbx_description
1 polymer ?
#
loop_
_entity_poly.entity_id
_entity_poly.type
_entity_poly.pdbx_seq_one_letter_code
_entity_poly.pdbx_strand_id
1 'polypeptide(L)'
;MNEHDMRLALHVALRMDDYRVGNGCPAWIESAERLCGKEPVRGYLCNRHHNVAVKRQQKALEEAATRAREREAYRARKLPEWKAELEKVNAEIERRDQPVVRDRAAVGGYTHPSIWKKQKTALSDTNVKRMANLWREHEHLTKLIGDDA
;
A
#
# COMPACT_ATOMS: atom_id res chain seq x y z
N MET A 1 16.62 -27.96 11.62
CA MET A 1 15.81 -27.73 10.40
C MET A 1 15.91 -26.23 10.06
N ASN A 2 16.03 -25.88 8.78
CA ASN A 2 16.41 -24.54 8.29
C ASN A 2 15.17 -23.68 7.93
N GLU A 3 15.26 -22.36 8.09
CA GLU A 3 14.23 -21.40 7.66
C GLU A 3 13.91 -21.53 6.16
N HIS A 4 14.92 -21.77 5.32
CA HIS A 4 14.72 -22.00 3.90
C HIS A 4 13.78 -23.19 3.62
N ASP A 5 13.97 -24.30 4.34
CA ASP A 5 13.13 -25.50 4.18
C ASP A 5 11.71 -25.27 4.69
N MET A 6 11.55 -24.44 5.73
CA MET A 6 10.24 -24.04 6.24
C MET A 6 9.50 -23.16 5.21
N ARG A 7 10.18 -22.18 4.60
CA ARG A 7 9.61 -21.35 3.52
C ARG A 7 9.18 -22.21 2.33
N LEU A 8 9.98 -23.21 1.98
CA LEU A 8 9.60 -24.16 0.94
C LEU A 8 8.35 -24.96 1.33
N ALA A 9 8.28 -25.44 2.58
CA ALA A 9 7.12 -26.19 3.08
C ALA A 9 5.81 -25.40 3.06
N LEU A 10 5.86 -24.08 3.29
CA LEU A 10 4.68 -23.20 3.23
C LEU A 10 4.00 -23.16 1.86
N HIS A 11 4.66 -23.60 0.78
CA HIS A 11 4.00 -23.72 -0.52
C HIS A 11 2.99 -24.88 -0.62
N VAL A 12 3.02 -25.82 0.33
CA VAL A 12 2.18 -27.03 0.33
C VAL A 12 1.49 -27.30 1.68
N ALA A 13 1.97 -26.71 2.77
CA ALA A 13 1.35 -26.80 4.08
C ALA A 13 0.36 -25.63 4.29
N LEU A 14 -0.77 -25.89 4.96
CA LEU A 14 -1.70 -24.83 5.35
C LEU A 14 -1.15 -24.00 6.52
N ARG A 15 -0.51 -24.66 7.49
CA ARG A 15 0.11 -24.04 8.67
C ARG A 15 1.34 -24.83 9.09
N MET A 16 2.35 -24.12 9.59
CA MET A 16 3.59 -24.70 10.12
C MET A 16 3.84 -24.36 11.60
N ASP A 17 3.03 -23.46 12.18
CA ASP A 17 3.22 -22.92 13.53
C ASP A 17 3.22 -24.01 14.61
N ASP A 18 2.35 -25.01 14.47
CA ASP A 18 2.21 -26.14 15.40
C ASP A 18 2.92 -27.42 14.93
N TYR A 19 3.85 -27.30 13.98
CA TYR A 19 4.49 -28.48 13.39
C TYR A 19 5.39 -29.21 14.38
N ARG A 20 5.20 -30.53 14.50
CA ARG A 20 6.09 -31.44 15.23
C ARG A 20 6.65 -32.47 14.26
N VAL A 21 7.94 -32.77 14.39
CA VAL A 21 8.64 -33.75 13.53
C VAL A 21 7.92 -35.10 13.50
N GLY A 22 7.37 -35.54 14.65
CA GLY A 22 6.61 -36.79 14.76
C GLY A 22 5.28 -36.82 14.00
N ASN A 23 4.78 -35.68 13.50
CA ASN A 23 3.54 -35.62 12.72
C ASN A 23 3.77 -35.98 11.23
N GLY A 24 5.02 -36.21 10.82
CA GLY A 24 5.38 -36.52 9.44
C GLY A 24 5.30 -35.30 8.52
N CYS A 25 5.00 -35.49 7.24
CA CYS A 25 4.93 -34.42 6.25
C CYS A 25 3.68 -33.53 6.46
N PRO A 26 3.82 -32.20 6.63
CA PRO A 26 2.74 -31.26 6.92
C PRO A 26 1.97 -30.79 5.68
N ALA A 27 2.24 -31.35 4.50
CA ALA A 27 1.53 -30.96 3.30
C ALA A 27 0.02 -31.30 3.41
N TRP A 28 -0.83 -30.33 3.07
CA TRP A 28 -2.26 -30.51 3.04
C TRP A 28 -2.69 -31.13 1.70
N ILE A 29 -3.49 -32.19 1.78
CA ILE A 29 -4.05 -32.87 0.61
C ILE A 29 -5.53 -32.52 0.55
N GLU A 30 -5.89 -31.54 -0.28
CA GLU A 30 -7.27 -31.06 -0.43
C GLU A 30 -8.25 -32.19 -0.76
N SER A 31 -7.89 -33.09 -1.68
CA SER A 31 -8.75 -34.20 -2.12
C SER A 31 -9.08 -35.21 -1.03
N ALA A 32 -8.30 -35.24 0.05
CA ALA A 32 -8.47 -36.17 1.16
C ALA A 32 -8.72 -35.45 2.48
N GLU A 33 -8.85 -34.11 2.44
CA GLU A 33 -9.07 -33.22 3.58
C GLU A 33 -8.19 -33.54 4.80
N ARG A 34 -6.91 -33.84 4.55
CA ARG A 34 -5.97 -34.25 5.61
C ARG A 34 -4.54 -33.87 5.33
N LEU A 35 -3.72 -33.90 6.38
CA LEU A 35 -2.27 -33.83 6.27
C LEU A 35 -1.71 -35.13 5.66
N CYS A 36 -0.59 -35.00 4.95
CA CYS A 36 0.07 -36.13 4.32
C CYS A 36 0.57 -37.16 5.35
N GLY A 37 1.26 -36.71 6.40
CA GLY A 37 1.76 -37.54 7.51
C GLY A 37 2.88 -38.53 7.16
N LYS A 38 3.36 -38.56 5.91
CA LYS A 38 4.47 -39.46 5.50
C LYS A 38 5.81 -38.99 6.06
N GLU A 39 6.73 -39.92 6.28
CA GLU A 39 8.08 -39.61 6.77
C GLU A 39 8.75 -38.50 5.93
N PRO A 40 9.23 -37.41 6.57
CA PRO A 40 10.00 -36.38 5.90
C PRO A 40 11.34 -36.93 5.43
N VAL A 41 11.66 -36.69 4.16
CA VAL A 41 12.94 -37.12 3.57
C VAL A 41 13.84 -35.92 3.30
N ARG A 42 13.26 -34.74 3.08
CA ARG A 42 13.97 -33.50 2.76
C ARG A 42 13.39 -32.35 3.58
N GLY A 43 14.10 -31.98 4.64
CA GLY A 43 13.62 -30.99 5.60
C GLY A 43 12.31 -31.45 6.23
N TYR A 44 11.26 -30.64 6.08
CA TYR A 44 9.93 -30.89 6.63
C TYR A 44 9.04 -31.79 5.74
N LEU A 45 9.44 -32.09 4.51
CA LEU A 45 8.57 -32.69 3.49
C LEU A 45 8.99 -34.10 3.08
N CYS A 46 8.00 -34.92 2.73
CA CYS A 46 8.25 -36.16 1.99
C CYS A 46 8.64 -35.83 0.52
N ASN A 47 9.32 -36.76 -0.16
CA ASN A 47 9.88 -36.51 -1.50
C ASN A 47 8.87 -35.95 -2.53
N ARG A 48 7.63 -36.47 -2.52
CA ARG A 48 6.56 -36.00 -3.41
C ARG A 48 6.24 -34.53 -3.17
N HIS A 49 6.00 -34.15 -1.91
CA HIS A 49 5.58 -32.79 -1.58
C HIS A 49 6.74 -31.80 -1.65
N HIS A 50 7.97 -32.25 -1.44
CA HIS A 50 9.16 -31.45 -1.73
C HIS A 50 9.20 -31.03 -3.21
N ASN A 51 9.03 -31.98 -4.13
CA ASN A 51 9.04 -31.65 -5.57
C ASN A 51 7.87 -30.73 -5.98
N VAL A 52 6.69 -30.91 -5.39
CA VAL A 52 5.55 -30.01 -5.62
C VAL A 52 5.83 -28.60 -5.08
N ALA A 53 6.41 -28.50 -3.87
CA ALA A 53 6.77 -27.23 -3.26
C ALA A 53 7.79 -26.46 -4.10
N VAL A 54 8.83 -27.13 -4.61
CA VAL A 54 9.84 -26.51 -5.49
C VAL A 54 9.18 -25.95 -6.76
N LYS A 55 8.31 -26.72 -7.41
CA LYS A 55 7.58 -26.24 -8.61
C LYS A 55 6.69 -25.05 -8.30
N ARG A 56 5.97 -25.06 -7.17
CA ARG A 56 5.11 -23.95 -6.73
C ARG A 56 5.93 -22.70 -6.40
N GLN A 57 7.09 -22.87 -5.77
CA GLN A 57 8.01 -21.78 -5.48
C GLN A 57 8.51 -21.11 -6.76
N GLN A 58 8.97 -21.91 -7.74
CA GLN A 58 9.43 -21.40 -9.04
C GLN A 58 8.32 -20.60 -9.74
N LYS A 59 7.11 -21.15 -9.82
CA LYS A 59 5.95 -20.46 -10.39
C LYS A 59 5.63 -19.17 -9.64
N ALA A 60 5.68 -19.17 -8.31
CA ALA A 60 5.43 -17.98 -7.51
C ALA A 60 6.47 -16.87 -7.76
N LEU A 61 7.74 -17.24 -7.98
CA LEU A 61 8.79 -16.30 -8.35
C LEU A 61 8.57 -15.70 -9.74
N GLU A 62 8.18 -16.52 -10.72
CA GLU A 62 7.83 -16.06 -12.08
C GLU A 62 6.65 -15.09 -12.05
N GLU A 63 5.58 -15.43 -11.33
CA GLU A 63 4.42 -14.55 -11.15
C GLU A 63 4.77 -13.26 -10.40
N ALA A 64 5.64 -13.33 -9.39
CA ALA A 64 6.11 -12.15 -8.69
C ALA A 64 6.91 -11.21 -9.63
N ALA A 65 7.78 -11.76 -10.48
CA ALA A 65 8.52 -10.99 -11.46
C ALA A 65 7.61 -10.33 -12.49
N THR A 66 6.62 -11.06 -13.02
CA THR A 66 5.61 -10.50 -13.95
C THR A 66 4.81 -9.38 -13.30
N ARG A 67 4.28 -9.60 -12.08
CA ARG A 67 3.54 -8.57 -11.34
C ARG A 67 4.40 -7.35 -11.04
N ALA A 68 5.69 -7.52 -10.75
CA ALA A 68 6.60 -6.40 -10.53
C ALA A 68 6.76 -5.55 -11.81
N ARG A 69 6.97 -6.19 -12.97
CA ARG A 69 7.05 -5.52 -14.27
C ARG A 69 5.75 -4.78 -14.63
N GLU A 70 4.60 -5.42 -14.41
CA GLU A 70 3.29 -4.79 -14.65
C GLU A 70 3.07 -3.57 -13.76
N ARG A 71 3.43 -3.65 -12.47
CA ARG A 71 3.35 -2.51 -11.55
C ARG A 71 4.26 -1.37 -11.97
N GLU A 72 5.48 -1.67 -12.39
CA GLU A 72 6.43 -0.67 -12.89
C GLU A 72 5.90 0.01 -14.17
N ALA A 73 5.41 -0.77 -15.13
CA ALA A 73 4.81 -0.24 -16.35
C ALA A 73 3.56 0.60 -16.06
N TYR A 74 2.70 0.15 -15.15
CA TYR A 74 1.53 0.90 -14.69
C TYR A 74 1.94 2.23 -14.06
N ARG A 75 2.94 2.20 -13.16
CA ARG A 75 3.48 3.40 -12.51
C ARG A 75 4.05 4.36 -13.54
N ALA A 76 4.87 3.90 -14.49
CA ALA A 76 5.44 4.73 -15.55
C ALA A 76 4.34 5.42 -16.38
N ARG A 77 3.25 4.71 -16.70
CA ARG A 77 2.10 5.27 -17.41
C ARG A 77 1.32 6.29 -16.60
N LYS A 78 1.14 6.07 -15.29
CA LYS A 78 0.32 6.91 -14.41
C LYS A 78 1.06 8.08 -13.76
N LEU A 79 2.39 8.00 -13.68
CA LEU A 79 3.23 9.05 -13.11
C LEU A 79 2.96 10.46 -13.68
N PRO A 80 2.85 10.69 -15.00
CA PRO A 80 2.56 12.02 -15.53
C PRO A 80 1.16 12.52 -15.13
N GLU A 81 0.18 11.63 -15.07
CA GLU A 81 -1.19 11.96 -14.64
C GLU A 81 -1.22 12.36 -13.17
N TRP A 82 -0.55 11.61 -12.29
CA TRP A 82 -0.45 11.94 -10.87
C TRP A 82 0.27 13.25 -10.63
N LYS A 83 1.36 13.52 -11.35
CA LYS A 83 2.07 14.82 -11.28
C LYS A 83 1.18 15.97 -11.73
N ALA A 84 0.47 15.82 -12.83
CA ALA A 84 -0.45 16.85 -13.32
C ALA A 84 -1.60 17.10 -12.34
N GLU A 85 -2.10 16.07 -11.66
CA GLU A 85 -3.13 16.23 -10.64
C GLU A 85 -2.57 16.91 -9.37
N LEU A 86 -1.36 16.54 -8.96
CA LEU A 86 -0.69 17.18 -7.82
C LEU A 86 -0.52 18.68 -8.04
N GLU A 87 -0.11 19.10 -9.24
CA GLU A 87 -0.01 20.52 -9.60
C GLU A 87 -1.36 21.26 -9.48
N LYS A 88 -2.46 20.62 -9.89
CA LYS A 88 -3.81 21.22 -9.72
C LYS A 88 -4.19 21.33 -8.26
N VAL A 89 -3.91 20.30 -7.46
CA VAL A 89 -4.19 20.29 -6.02
C VAL A 89 -3.38 21.38 -5.33
N ASN A 90 -2.08 21.52 -5.66
CA ASN A 90 -1.21 22.57 -5.14
C ASN A 90 -1.74 23.97 -5.49
N ALA A 91 -2.09 24.21 -6.75
CA ALA A 91 -2.65 25.49 -7.16
C ALA A 91 -3.97 25.83 -6.45
N GLU A 92 -4.80 24.82 -6.15
CA GLU A 92 -6.07 25.00 -5.46
C GLU A 92 -5.89 25.23 -3.94
N ILE A 93 -4.87 24.61 -3.33
CA ILE A 93 -4.41 24.86 -1.96
C ILE A 93 -3.89 26.30 -1.86
N GLU A 94 -2.93 26.70 -2.70
CA GLU A 94 -2.36 28.04 -2.72
C GLU A 94 -3.44 29.11 -2.87
N ARG A 95 -4.38 28.91 -3.80
CA ARG A 95 -5.49 29.84 -4.02
C ARG A 95 -6.34 30.06 -2.77
N ARG A 96 -6.53 29.03 -1.94
CA ARG A 96 -7.35 29.10 -0.72
C ARG A 96 -6.60 29.54 0.51
N ASP A 97 -5.30 29.27 0.54
CA ASP A 97 -4.42 29.67 1.65
C ASP A 97 -4.02 31.15 1.56
N GLN A 98 -4.25 31.79 0.40
CA GLN A 98 -4.00 33.22 0.24
C GLN A 98 -4.72 34.06 1.32
N PRO A 99 -3.99 34.95 2.02
CA PRO A 99 -4.60 35.80 3.03
C PRO A 99 -5.59 36.76 2.38
N VAL A 100 -6.76 36.93 3.00
CA VAL A 100 -7.84 37.79 2.51
C VAL A 100 -7.38 39.24 2.27
N VAL A 101 -6.43 39.70 3.08
CA VAL A 101 -5.68 40.95 2.90
C VAL A 101 -4.23 40.72 3.30
N ARG A 102 -3.29 41.33 2.55
CA ARG A 102 -1.85 41.24 2.84
C ARG A 102 -1.40 42.22 3.93
N ASP A 103 -2.16 43.28 4.15
CA ASP A 103 -1.89 44.27 5.19
C ASP A 103 -2.49 43.82 6.54
N ARG A 104 -1.61 43.63 7.52
CA ARG A 104 -1.98 43.23 8.88
C ARG A 104 -2.72 44.34 9.62
N ALA A 105 -2.46 45.61 9.32
CA ALA A 105 -3.15 46.75 9.92
C ALA A 105 -4.63 46.80 9.48
N ALA A 106 -4.93 46.32 8.28
CA ALA A 106 -6.30 46.21 7.76
C ALA A 106 -7.16 45.15 8.49
N VAL A 107 -6.56 44.27 9.30
CA VAL A 107 -7.26 43.20 10.05
C VAL A 107 -7.40 43.51 11.54
N GLY A 108 -6.49 44.30 12.12
CA GLY A 108 -6.46 44.59 13.56
C GLY A 108 -7.32 45.77 14.04
N GLY A 109 -8.01 46.47 13.14
CA GLY A 109 -8.81 47.67 13.43
C GLY A 109 -10.26 47.57 12.95
N TYR A 110 -10.89 48.71 12.63
CA TYR A 110 -12.23 48.73 12.02
C TYR A 110 -12.18 48.17 10.59
N THR A 111 -12.26 46.85 10.47
CA THR A 111 -12.27 46.12 9.19
C THR A 111 -13.48 46.52 8.35
N HIS A 112 -13.23 46.82 7.07
CA HIS A 112 -14.33 47.01 6.12
C HIS A 112 -15.20 45.74 6.03
N PRO A 113 -16.55 45.84 5.99
CA PRO A 113 -17.45 44.68 6.01
C PRO A 113 -17.17 43.61 4.93
N SER A 114 -16.61 44.01 3.79
CA SER A 114 -16.22 43.06 2.73
C SER A 114 -15.04 42.17 3.12
N ILE A 115 -14.10 42.66 3.93
CA ILE A 115 -12.95 41.90 4.44
C ILE A 115 -13.45 40.87 5.46
N TRP A 116 -14.31 41.30 6.38
CA TRP A 116 -14.93 40.41 7.37
C TRP A 116 -15.75 39.29 6.72
N LYS A 117 -16.56 39.60 5.70
CA LYS A 117 -17.33 38.60 4.93
C LYS A 117 -16.40 37.57 4.27
N LYS A 118 -15.31 38.02 3.63
CA LYS A 118 -14.33 37.13 3.00
C LYS A 118 -13.60 36.24 4.02
N GLN A 119 -13.23 36.79 5.18
CA GLN A 119 -12.64 36.00 6.28
C GLN A 119 -13.59 34.93 6.80
N LYS A 120 -14.87 35.30 7.01
CA LYS A 120 -15.89 34.34 7.44
C LYS A 120 -16.10 33.22 6.42
N THR A 121 -16.06 33.53 5.12
CA THR A 121 -16.14 32.51 4.07
C THR A 121 -14.90 31.63 4.03
N ALA A 122 -13.70 32.20 4.18
CA ALA A 122 -12.44 31.45 4.22
C ALA A 122 -12.40 30.48 5.41
N LEU A 123 -12.95 30.88 6.56
CA LEU A 123 -13.03 30.05 7.78
C LEU A 123 -14.35 29.26 7.87
N SER A 124 -15.16 29.21 6.81
CA SER A 124 -16.39 28.42 6.84
C SER A 124 -16.10 26.92 6.92
N ASP A 125 -16.93 26.17 7.61
CA ASP A 125 -16.79 24.71 7.75
C ASP A 125 -16.68 24.00 6.39
N THR A 126 -17.39 24.51 5.38
CA THR A 126 -17.31 23.98 4.01
C THR A 126 -15.91 24.21 3.40
N ASN A 127 -15.32 25.39 3.59
CA ASN A 127 -13.97 25.65 3.09
C ASN A 127 -12.91 24.86 3.87
N VAL A 128 -13.03 24.78 5.20
CA VAL A 128 -12.15 23.97 6.05
C VAL A 128 -12.20 22.50 5.64
N LYS A 129 -13.40 21.93 5.45
CA LYS A 129 -13.57 20.55 4.96
C LYS A 129 -12.94 20.35 3.58
N ARG A 130 -13.09 21.33 2.68
CA ARG A 130 -12.49 21.25 1.34
C ARG A 130 -10.97 21.33 1.39
N MET A 131 -10.40 22.17 2.25
CA MET A 131 -8.96 22.23 2.49
C MET A 131 -8.42 20.91 3.06
N ALA A 132 -9.10 20.31 4.03
CA ALA A 132 -8.72 19.01 4.57
C ALA A 132 -8.75 17.89 3.52
N ASN A 133 -9.69 17.94 2.56
CA ASN A 133 -9.73 17.00 1.45
C ASN A 133 -8.55 17.19 0.49
N LEU A 134 -8.21 18.45 0.17
CA LEU A 134 -7.09 18.78 -0.71
C LEU A 134 -5.75 18.31 -0.12
N TRP A 135 -5.55 18.51 1.19
CA TRP A 135 -4.34 18.03 1.87
C TRP A 135 -4.24 16.49 1.88
N ARG A 136 -5.35 15.77 2.10
CA ARG A 136 -5.35 14.31 1.99
C ARG A 136 -5.05 13.82 0.58
N GLU A 137 -5.57 14.51 -0.44
CA GLU A 137 -5.28 14.19 -1.84
C GLU A 137 -3.81 14.46 -2.18
N HIS A 138 -3.26 15.57 -1.69
CA HIS A 138 -1.85 15.90 -1.80
C HIS A 138 -0.96 14.81 -1.19
N GLU A 139 -1.22 14.41 0.06
CA GLU A 139 -0.51 13.31 0.74
C GLU A 139 -0.66 11.98 -0.01
N HIS A 140 -1.82 11.72 -0.59
CA HIS A 140 -2.03 10.50 -1.36
C HIS A 140 -1.19 10.48 -2.64
N LEU A 141 -1.19 11.59 -3.39
CA LEU A 141 -0.47 11.73 -4.66
C LEU A 141 1.04 11.73 -4.46
N THR A 142 1.56 12.44 -3.46
CA THR A 142 2.99 12.45 -3.08
C THR A 142 3.49 11.04 -2.73
N LYS A 143 2.71 10.28 -1.95
CA LYS A 143 2.99 8.87 -1.66
C LYS A 143 2.98 7.97 -2.90
N LEU A 144 2.04 8.18 -3.82
CA LEU A 144 1.99 7.43 -5.09
C LEU A 144 3.19 7.74 -5.99
N ILE A 145 3.59 9.01 -6.06
CA ILE A 145 4.73 9.49 -6.86
C ILE A 145 6.06 9.07 -6.24
N GLY A 146 6.11 8.89 -4.92
CA GLY A 146 7.31 8.50 -4.18
C GLY A 146 8.20 9.68 -3.79
N ASP A 147 7.64 10.88 -3.68
CA ASP A 147 8.35 12.10 -3.28
C ASP A 147 8.42 12.27 -1.74
N ASP A 148 7.84 11.34 -0.97
CA ASP A 148 7.87 11.29 0.51
C ASP A 148 9.21 10.74 1.06
N ALA A 149 10.36 11.25 0.58
CA ALA A 149 11.70 10.86 1.04
C ALA A 149 12.42 12.01 1.75
#